data_AF-X1ELN6-F1
#
_entry.id   AF-X1ELN6-F1
#
_cell.length_a   1.000
_cell.length_b   1.000
_cell.length_c   1.000
_cell.angle_alpha   90.00
_cell.angle_beta   90.00
_cell.angle_gamma   90.00
#
_symmetry.space_group_name_H-M   'P 1'
#
loop_
_entity.id
_entity.type
_entity.pdbx_description
1 polymer ?
#
loop_
_entity_poly.entity_id
_entity_poly.type
_entity_poly.pdbx_seq_one_letter_code
_entity_poly.pdbx_strand_id
1 'polypeptide(L)'
;GSISISGLPPFNGFVSEFLIYYGAFHGLTLNGSSFIFTVLAIISLAIIGGLAAACFSKVVGVVFLGEPRTEKAENVVEAGFTMTIPMIVMAAACLVIGVFPEPFVQACFMGLKNIKVLTPIGAEEVALVTGNLALAARLFLGIFLFSMLL
;
A
#
# COMPACT_ATOMS: atom_id res chain seq x y z
N GLY A 1 0.06 -9.17 -5.07
CA GLY A 1 -0.39 -9.41 -3.69
C GLY A 1 0.64 -8.91 -2.69
N SER A 2 1.65 -9.72 -2.41
CA SER A 2 2.69 -9.50 -1.40
C SER A 2 3.26 -8.08 -1.37
N ILE A 3 3.75 -7.57 -2.51
CA ILE A 3 4.35 -6.23 -2.61
C ILE A 3 3.36 -5.12 -2.21
N SER A 4 2.08 -5.28 -2.59
CA SER A 4 1.01 -4.34 -2.27
C SER A 4 0.67 -4.35 -0.78
N ILE A 5 0.62 -5.51 -0.15
CA ILE A 5 0.33 -5.65 1.29
C ILE A 5 1.50 -5.14 2.14
N SER A 6 2.73 -5.33 1.68
CA SER A 6 3.93 -4.80 2.35
C SER A 6 4.10 -3.29 2.18
N GLY A 7 3.11 -2.58 1.65
CA GLY A 7 3.13 -1.12 1.59
C GLY A 7 4.22 -0.55 0.66
N LEU A 8 4.62 -1.26 -0.40
CA LEU A 8 5.69 -0.78 -1.28
C LEU A 8 5.15 0.15 -2.37
N PRO A 9 5.84 1.28 -2.68
CA PRO A 9 5.54 2.06 -3.87
C PRO A 9 5.79 1.19 -5.11
N PRO A 10 4.98 1.30 -6.19
CA PRO A 10 3.92 2.29 -6.46
C PRO A 10 2.49 1.75 -6.24
N PHE A 11 2.27 0.86 -5.26
CA PHE A 11 0.97 0.19 -5.07
C PHE A 11 0.04 0.90 -4.06
N ASN A 12 -1.25 0.58 -4.11
CA ASN A 12 -2.29 1.17 -3.26
C ASN A 12 -2.06 1.01 -1.74
N GLY A 13 -1.38 -0.06 -1.32
CA GLY A 13 -1.07 -0.28 0.10
C GLY A 13 -0.17 0.80 0.66
N PHE A 14 0.83 1.26 -0.11
CA PHE A 14 1.69 2.37 0.28
C PHE A 14 0.87 3.66 0.48
N VAL A 15 -0.02 3.99 -0.47
CA VAL A 15 -0.88 5.18 -0.37
C VAL A 15 -1.74 5.13 0.90
N SER A 16 -2.32 3.96 1.18
CA SER A 16 -3.20 3.77 2.34
C SER A 16 -2.44 3.93 3.66
N GLU A 17 -1.29 3.25 3.82
CA GLU A 17 -0.46 3.38 5.03
C GLU A 17 0.11 4.78 5.19
N PHE A 18 0.53 5.42 4.09
CA PHE A 18 1.01 6.80 4.12
C PHE A 18 -0.05 7.76 4.64
N LEU A 19 -1.31 7.63 4.21
CA LEU A 19 -2.40 8.49 4.71
C LEU A 19 -2.67 8.26 6.20
N ILE A 20 -2.56 7.02 6.68
CA ILE A 20 -2.66 6.72 8.12
C ILE A 20 -1.51 7.40 8.87
N TYR A 21 -0.27 7.29 8.39
CA TYR A 21 0.87 8.00 8.97
C TYR A 21 0.66 9.51 8.94
N TYR A 22 0.21 10.07 7.82
CA TYR A 22 -0.01 11.51 7.66
C TYR A 22 -1.01 12.06 8.68
N GLY A 23 -2.14 11.36 8.84
CA GLY A 23 -3.14 11.70 9.86
C GLY A 23 -2.62 11.49 11.29
N ALA A 24 -1.82 10.45 11.51
CA ALA A 24 -1.19 10.22 12.81
C ALA A 24 -0.16 11.32 13.12
N PHE A 25 0.71 11.73 12.20
CA PHE A 25 1.66 12.81 12.47
C PHE A 25 0.95 14.14 12.82
N HIS A 26 -0.21 14.42 12.21
CA HIS A 26 -1.06 15.54 12.63
C HIS A 26 -1.61 15.38 14.06
N GLY A 27 -1.92 14.16 14.49
CA GLY A 27 -2.37 13.87 15.85
C GLY A 27 -1.31 14.11 16.93
N LEU A 28 -0.03 14.25 16.58
CA LEU A 28 1.04 14.53 17.56
C LEU A 28 0.93 15.92 18.21
N THR A 29 0.18 16.84 17.61
CA THR A 29 -0.09 18.16 18.21
C THR A 29 -1.24 18.13 19.22
N LEU A 30 -1.92 16.99 19.38
CA LEU A 30 -3.00 16.82 20.35
C LEU A 30 -2.45 16.54 21.74
N ASN A 31 -3.24 16.82 22.77
CA ASN A 31 -2.90 16.56 24.17
C ASN A 31 -3.70 15.38 24.75
N GLY A 32 -3.19 14.79 25.83
CA GLY A 32 -3.87 13.73 26.58
C GLY A 32 -3.84 12.37 25.89
N SER A 33 -4.91 11.60 26.00
CA SER A 33 -5.00 10.22 25.50
C SER A 33 -4.86 10.11 23.98
N SER A 34 -5.30 11.13 23.23
CA SER A 34 -5.20 11.15 21.76
C SER A 34 -3.75 11.06 21.29
N PHE A 35 -2.83 11.79 21.93
CA PHE A 35 -1.40 11.73 21.63
C PHE A 35 -0.84 10.30 21.75
N ILE A 36 -1.21 9.61 22.83
CA ILE A 36 -0.75 8.24 23.11
C ILE A 36 -1.25 7.30 22.00
N PHE A 37 -2.53 7.37 21.63
CA PHE A 37 -3.08 6.53 20.57
C PHE A 37 -2.43 6.79 19.22
N THR A 38 -2.11 8.05 18.92
CA THR A 38 -1.42 8.43 17.70
C THR A 38 0.00 7.87 17.63
N VAL A 39 0.78 8.02 18.71
CA VAL A 39 2.14 7.46 18.79
C VAL A 39 2.10 5.93 18.67
N LEU A 40 1.15 5.28 19.35
CA LEU A 40 0.95 3.84 19.23
C LEU A 40 0.60 3.43 17.80
N ALA A 41 -0.27 4.18 17.11
CA ALA A 41 -0.62 3.90 15.72
C ALA A 41 0.62 3.94 14.80
N ILE A 42 1.48 4.96 14.95
CA ILE A 42 2.72 5.09 14.18
C ILE A 42 3.65 3.90 14.43
N ILE A 43 3.91 3.57 15.69
CA ILE A 43 4.83 2.48 16.06
C ILE A 43 4.27 1.13 15.60
N SER A 44 2.99 0.87 15.85
CA SER A 44 2.33 -0.36 15.43
C SER A 44 2.36 -0.53 13.92
N LEU A 45 2.05 0.53 13.16
CA LEU A 45 2.07 0.46 11.71
C LEU A 45 3.48 0.21 11.17
N ALA A 46 4.51 0.79 11.79
CA ALA A 46 5.91 0.57 11.38
C ALA A 46 6.35 -0.88 11.61
N ILE A 47 5.99 -1.44 12.77
CA ILE A 47 6.29 -2.84 13.09
C ILE A 47 5.54 -3.78 12.15
N ILE A 48 4.24 -3.54 11.92
CA ILE A 48 3.41 -4.37 11.05
C ILE A 48 3.93 -4.34 9.61
N GLY A 49 4.25 -3.16 9.08
CA GLY A 49 4.81 -3.02 7.73
C GLY A 49 6.14 -3.75 7.57
N GLY A 50 7.06 -3.60 8.53
CA GLY A 50 8.34 -4.32 8.54
C GLY A 50 8.17 -5.83 8.62
N LEU A 51 7.30 -6.32 9.51
CA LEU A 51 6.98 -7.74 9.62
C LEU A 51 6.31 -8.27 8.36
N ALA A 52 5.41 -7.51 7.74
CA ALA A 52 4.78 -7.89 6.48
C ALA A 52 5.83 -8.08 5.38
N ALA A 53 6.74 -7.12 5.22
CA ALA A 53 7.84 -7.23 4.25
C ALA A 53 8.73 -8.46 4.51
N ALA A 54 9.09 -8.73 5.77
CA ALA A 54 9.92 -9.89 6.13
C ALA A 54 9.19 -11.23 5.92
N CYS A 55 7.93 -11.32 6.34
CA CYS A 55 7.12 -12.54 6.20
C CYS A 55 6.82 -12.84 4.74
N PHE A 56 6.39 -11.84 3.97
CA PHE A 56 6.03 -12.06 2.57
C PHE A 56 7.24 -12.25 1.66
N SER A 57 8.39 -11.63 1.93
CA SER A 57 9.63 -11.96 1.20
C SER A 57 10.05 -13.40 1.44
N LYS A 58 9.96 -13.90 2.68
CA LYS A 58 10.20 -15.31 3.01
C LYS A 58 9.22 -16.24 2.31
N VAL A 59 7.92 -15.93 2.32
CA VAL A 59 6.91 -16.75 1.64
C VAL A 59 7.17 -16.79 0.15
N VAL A 60 7.46 -15.66 -0.50
CA VAL A 60 7.77 -15.63 -1.93
C VAL A 60 9.03 -16.43 -2.25
N GLY A 61 10.08 -16.26 -1.43
CA GLY A 61 11.35 -16.99 -1.57
C GLY A 61 11.20 -18.50 -1.40
N VAL A 62 10.44 -18.96 -0.40
CA VAL A 62 10.32 -20.38 -0.08
C VAL A 62 9.31 -21.09 -0.98
N VAL A 63 8.18 -20.46 -1.32
CA VAL A 63 7.07 -21.11 -2.03
C VAL A 63 7.24 -21.04 -3.55
N PHE A 64 7.69 -19.90 -4.09
CA PHE A 64 7.73 -19.69 -5.55
C PHE A 64 9.14 -19.75 -6.14
N LEU A 65 10.17 -19.48 -5.34
CA LEU A 65 11.57 -19.50 -5.77
C LEU A 65 12.36 -20.72 -5.23
N GLY A 66 11.70 -21.61 -4.49
CA GLY A 66 12.31 -22.82 -3.93
C GLY A 66 12.18 -24.05 -4.83
N GLU A 67 12.98 -25.08 -4.55
CA GLU A 67 12.88 -26.38 -5.23
C GLU A 67 11.66 -27.18 -4.76
N PRO A 68 11.01 -27.95 -5.66
CA PRO A 68 9.88 -28.80 -5.30
C PRO A 68 10.31 -29.91 -4.32
N ARG A 69 9.53 -30.08 -3.24
CA ARG A 69 9.84 -31.04 -2.15
C ARG A 69 8.93 -32.26 -2.13
N THR A 70 8.01 -32.36 -3.09
CA THR A 70 7.02 -33.44 -3.19
C THR A 70 6.72 -33.71 -4.66
N GLU A 71 6.43 -34.95 -5.02
CA GLU A 71 6.07 -35.33 -6.41
C GLU A 71 4.86 -34.54 -6.94
N LYS A 72 3.92 -34.17 -6.08
CA LYS A 72 2.76 -33.32 -6.46
C LYS A 72 3.17 -31.92 -6.90
N ALA A 73 4.24 -31.37 -6.32
CA ALA A 73 4.76 -30.06 -6.67
C ALA A 73 5.59 -30.11 -7.97
N GLU A 74 6.29 -31.22 -8.23
CA GLU A 74 7.03 -31.43 -9.48
C GLU A 74 6.12 -31.54 -10.70
N ASN A 75 4.95 -32.16 -10.55
CA ASN A 75 4.02 -32.42 -11.65
C ASN A 75 2.84 -31.43 -11.71
N VAL A 76 2.96 -30.27 -11.06
CA VAL A 76 1.88 -29.27 -11.04
C VAL A 76 1.76 -28.58 -12.40
N VAL A 77 0.52 -28.31 -12.82
CA VAL A 77 0.22 -27.57 -14.04
C VAL A 77 -0.24 -26.16 -13.72
N GLU A 78 -0.04 -25.25 -14.67
CA GLU A 78 -0.44 -23.85 -14.53
C GLU A 78 -1.94 -23.66 -14.27
N ALA A 79 -2.27 -22.63 -13.49
CA ALA A 79 -3.66 -22.31 -13.16
C ALA A 79 -4.45 -21.90 -14.40
N GLY A 80 -5.67 -22.41 -14.52
CA GLY A 80 -6.58 -22.07 -15.62
C GLY A 80 -6.99 -20.59 -15.61
N PHE A 81 -7.43 -20.10 -16.77
CA PHE A 81 -7.82 -18.69 -16.96
C PHE A 81 -8.89 -18.18 -15.99
N THR A 82 -9.79 -19.05 -15.54
CA THR A 82 -10.85 -18.71 -14.57
C THR A 82 -10.29 -18.27 -13.21
N MET A 83 -9.09 -18.71 -12.84
CA MET A 83 -8.39 -18.28 -11.63
C MET A 83 -7.45 -17.10 -11.91
N THR A 84 -6.73 -17.15 -13.03
CA THR A 84 -5.70 -16.16 -13.36
C THR A 84 -6.26 -14.79 -13.71
N ILE A 85 -7.40 -14.71 -14.41
CA ILE A 85 -8.01 -13.44 -14.80
C ILE A 85 -8.37 -12.58 -13.57
N PRO A 86 -9.12 -13.09 -12.56
CA PRO A 86 -9.40 -12.31 -11.34
C PRO A 86 -8.14 -11.82 -10.62
N MET A 87 -7.09 -12.63 -10.57
CA MET A 87 -5.83 -12.24 -9.93
C MET A 87 -5.15 -11.08 -10.64
N ILE A 88 -5.11 -11.12 -11.98
CA ILE A 88 -4.54 -10.04 -12.81
C ILE A 88 -5.36 -8.76 -12.63
N VAL A 89 -6.70 -8.86 -12.68
CA VAL A 89 -7.60 -7.70 -12.49
C VAL A 89 -7.35 -7.04 -11.14
N MET A 90 -7.25 -7.82 -10.06
CA MET A 90 -6.98 -7.29 -8.72
C MET A 90 -5.57 -6.70 -8.61
N ALA A 91 -4.56 -7.34 -9.20
CA ALA A 91 -3.20 -6.81 -9.22
C ALA A 91 -3.12 -5.48 -9.98
N ALA A 92 -3.80 -5.37 -11.12
CA ALA A 92 -3.90 -4.14 -11.90
C ALA A 92 -4.62 -3.04 -11.12
N ALA A 93 -5.72 -3.36 -10.42
CA ALA A 93 -6.42 -2.39 -9.59
C ALA A 93 -5.51 -1.83 -8.47
N CYS A 94 -4.75 -2.68 -7.78
CA CYS A 94 -3.77 -2.24 -6.78
C CYS A 94 -2.73 -1.27 -7.35
N LEU A 95 -2.26 -1.52 -8.58
CA LEU A 95 -1.29 -0.65 -9.25
C LEU A 95 -1.91 0.67 -9.69
N VAL A 96 -3.09 0.62 -10.34
CA VAL A 96 -3.79 1.81 -10.83
C VAL A 96 -4.11 2.77 -9.69
N ILE A 97 -4.62 2.27 -8.56
CA ILE A 97 -4.91 3.10 -7.39
C ILE A 97 -3.63 3.69 -6.80
N GLY A 98 -2.51 2.95 -6.82
CA GLY A 98 -1.23 3.45 -6.30
C GLY A 98 -0.58 4.52 -7.18
N VAL A 99 -0.71 4.40 -8.51
CA VAL A 99 -0.17 5.36 -9.49
C VAL A 99 -1.05 6.60 -9.63
N PHE A 100 -2.37 6.44 -9.51
CA PHE A 100 -3.37 7.51 -9.61
C PHE A 100 -4.25 7.58 -8.35
N PRO A 101 -3.69 7.94 -7.20
CA PRO A 101 -4.42 7.96 -5.92
C PRO A 101 -5.48 9.06 -5.83
N GLU A 102 -5.34 10.17 -6.56
CA GLU A 102 -6.17 11.37 -6.47
C GLU A 102 -7.68 11.09 -6.49
N PRO A 103 -8.25 10.42 -7.51
CA PRO A 103 -9.70 10.19 -7.56
C PRO A 103 -10.21 9.32 -6.41
N PHE A 104 -9.42 8.33 -5.99
CA PHE A 104 -9.82 7.40 -4.92
C PHE A 104 -9.78 8.09 -3.55
N VAL A 105 -8.72 8.87 -3.28
CA VAL A 105 -8.62 9.65 -2.04
C VAL A 105 -9.73 10.69 -1.99
N GLN A 106 -9.98 11.42 -3.07
CA GLN A 106 -11.08 12.39 -3.13
C GLN A 106 -12.44 11.75 -2.86
N ALA A 107 -12.72 10.57 -3.45
CA ALA A 107 -13.95 9.83 -3.19
C ALA A 107 -14.10 9.46 -1.70
N CYS A 108 -13.00 9.05 -1.05
CA CYS A 108 -13.00 8.80 0.40
C CYS A 108 -13.34 10.07 1.19
N PHE A 109 -12.71 11.21 0.87
CA PHE A 109 -12.98 12.48 1.56
C PHE A 109 -14.42 12.99 1.35
N MET A 110 -15.03 12.74 0.17
CA MET A 110 -16.44 13.03 -0.05
C MET A 110 -17.34 12.27 0.92
N GLY A 111 -17.03 11.01 1.21
CA GLY A 111 -17.77 10.18 2.17
C GLY A 111 -17.60 10.61 3.64
N LEU A 112 -16.49 11.28 3.96
CA LEU A 112 -16.16 11.71 5.33
C LEU A 112 -16.74 13.10 5.68
N LYS A 113 -17.40 13.79 4.75
CA LYS A 113 -17.86 15.18 4.91
C LYS A 113 -18.72 15.45 6.17
N ASN A 114 -19.43 14.44 6.66
CA ASN A 114 -20.33 14.56 7.82
C ASN A 114 -19.69 14.12 9.14
N ILE A 115 -18.42 13.71 9.15
CA ILE A 115 -17.73 13.28 10.35
C ILE A 115 -17.12 14.48 11.07
N LYS A 116 -17.33 14.57 12.38
CA LYS A 116 -16.72 15.61 13.20
C LYS A 116 -15.21 15.39 13.28
N VAL A 117 -14.44 16.29 12.70
CA VAL A 117 -12.97 16.20 12.66
C VAL A 117 -12.37 16.94 13.87
N LEU A 118 -11.34 16.37 14.49
CA LEU A 118 -10.61 16.98 15.60
C LEU A 118 -9.76 18.17 15.12
N THR A 119 -9.14 18.02 13.95
CA THR A 119 -8.35 19.04 13.26
C THR A 119 -8.73 19.01 11.77
N PRO A 120 -9.32 20.09 11.22
CA PRO A 120 -9.67 20.12 9.80
C PRO A 120 -8.39 20.19 8.96
N ILE A 121 -8.23 19.24 8.04
CA ILE A 121 -7.20 19.27 6.99
C ILE A 121 -7.80 19.99 5.78
N GLY A 122 -7.07 20.96 5.24
CA GLY A 122 -7.52 21.74 4.08
C GLY A 122 -7.63 20.86 2.83
N ALA A 123 -8.62 21.13 1.97
CA ALA A 123 -8.75 20.41 0.69
C ALA A 123 -7.51 20.58 -0.22
N GLU A 124 -6.86 21.75 -0.15
CA GLU A 124 -5.61 22.03 -0.87
C GLU A 124 -4.45 21.17 -0.37
N GLU A 125 -4.37 20.94 0.94
CA GLU A 125 -3.33 20.12 1.56
C GLU A 125 -3.49 18.66 1.14
N VAL A 126 -4.71 18.13 1.18
CA VAL A 126 -5.02 16.78 0.69
C VAL A 126 -4.66 16.63 -0.79
N ALA A 127 -4.99 17.62 -1.62
CA ALA A 127 -4.64 17.61 -3.05
C ALA A 127 -3.12 17.61 -3.28
N LEU A 128 -2.38 18.43 -2.52
CA LEU A 128 -0.93 18.51 -2.60
C LEU A 128 -0.25 17.20 -2.17
N VAL A 129 -0.66 16.63 -1.03
CA VAL A 129 -0.14 15.36 -0.53
C VAL A 129 -0.41 14.23 -1.52
N THR A 130 -1.64 14.16 -2.03
CA THR A 130 -2.03 13.10 -2.97
C THR A 130 -1.31 13.25 -4.31
N GLY A 131 -1.13 14.48 -4.80
CA GLY A 131 -0.34 14.74 -6.01
C GLY A 131 1.15 14.38 -5.85
N ASN A 132 1.73 14.65 -4.69
CA ASN A 132 3.10 14.23 -4.37
C ASN A 132 3.24 12.70 -4.32
N LEU A 133 2.26 12.00 -3.73
CA LEU A 133 2.22 10.54 -3.74
C LEU A 133 2.15 9.98 -5.17
N ALA A 134 1.28 10.55 -6.01
CA ALA A 134 1.16 10.13 -7.41
C ALA A 134 2.46 10.39 -8.19
N LEU A 135 3.13 11.52 -7.95
CA LEU A 135 4.42 11.82 -8.57
C LEU A 135 5.48 10.83 -8.11
N ALA A 136 5.59 10.57 -6.80
CA ALA A 136 6.54 9.61 -6.25
C ALA A 136 6.31 8.19 -6.81
N ALA A 137 5.07 7.74 -6.89
CA ALA A 137 4.70 6.46 -7.48
C ALA A 137 5.11 6.37 -8.96
N ARG A 138 4.83 7.41 -9.76
CA ARG A 138 5.21 7.46 -11.18
C ARG A 138 6.72 7.48 -11.38
N LEU A 139 7.46 8.25 -10.56
CA LEU A 139 8.93 8.27 -10.62
C LEU A 139 9.52 6.91 -10.25
N PHE A 140 9.04 6.30 -9.16
CA PHE A 140 9.51 4.98 -8.74
C PHE A 140 9.26 3.93 -9.83
N LEU A 141 8.07 3.92 -10.42
CA LEU A 141 7.72 3.02 -11.53
C LEU A 141 8.59 3.28 -12.76
N GLY A 142 8.84 4.55 -13.11
CA GLY A 142 9.72 4.93 -14.22
C GLY A 142 11.17 4.46 -14.01
N ILE A 143 11.73 4.67 -12.81
CA ILE A 143 13.08 4.20 -12.45
C ILE A 143 13.15 2.67 -12.48
N PHE A 144 12.14 1.99 -11.95
CA PHE A 144 12.08 0.54 -11.93
C PHE A 144 12.05 -0.05 -13.35
N LEU A 145 11.18 0.48 -14.23
CA LEU A 145 11.12 0.06 -15.63
C LEU A 145 12.41 0.38 -16.38
N PHE A 146 13.01 1.55 -16.15
CA PHE A 146 14.29 1.90 -16.76
C PHE A 146 15.42 0.94 -16.33
N SER A 147 15.47 0.58 -15.04
CA SER A 147 16.44 -0.39 -14.53
C SER A 147 16.25 -1.80 -15.11
N MET A 148 15.06 -2.16 -15.58
CA MET A 148 14.82 -3.45 -16.24
C MET A 148 15.26 -3.48 -17.71
N LEU A 149 15.49 -2.31 -18.32
CA LEU A 149 15.93 -2.19 -19.72
C LEU A 149 17.45 -2.18 -19.87
N LEU A 150 18.20 -1.97 -18.77
CA LEU A 150 19.66 -2.01 -18.69
C LEU A 150 20.15 -3.43 -18.39
#